data_AF-A0A4Q3ACX1-F1
#
_entry.id   AF-A0A4Q3ACX1-F1
#
_cell.length_a   1.000
_cell.length_b   1.000
_cell.length_c   1.000
_cell.angle_alpha   90.00
_cell.angle_beta   90.00
_cell.angle_gamma   90.00
#
_symmetry.space_group_name_H-M   'P 1'
#
loop_
_entity.id
_entity.type
_entity.pdbx_description
1 polymer ?
#
loop_
_entity_poly.entity_id
_entity_poly.type
_entity_poly.pdbx_seq_one_letter_code
_entity_poly.pdbx_strand_id
1 'polypeptide(L)'
;MQRLAGGGVPGPAEIARFVKECRERFPDEARLLEPLSEGAGVIYVVDPGKPLRDSFLAEIEILRWTGRPRLALLNPQSDPAPEQEREWRERLGTAFNLVRTFDAHEARYDERRRLLEALLQIEEHHAGHIRKVIAAMENEMSDRLEEAAEAILDFLEKALTLRATEPIETRDRGIPARMEKKRADLEARYFKKLADLEHDCLKRLLKAYRHHLLKLDIDPARHSGLNLAMAETWRKWGLNRWQLTAAGAVAGGAAGAVFDLGVGVHSLGAGTVIGAIGGGTAAFFKGGALPELRFKGVSLGKLQSDGQAMEAGPPQSPNFPWVLLDSMLIRHAGILARAHGRRDGQSLEVGEQESRVREFSAARRSLFQKWFTSCLKGSPDRGKEPEVFAELVAALGDGDSE
;
A
#
# COMPACT_ATOMS: atom_id res chain seq x y z
N MET A 1 45.67 -0.93 25.11
CA MET A 1 44.89 -1.93 25.86
C MET A 1 45.66 -3.22 26.15
N GLN A 2 46.21 -3.96 25.18
CA GLN A 2 46.99 -5.18 25.46
C GLN A 2 48.19 -4.97 26.41
N ARG A 3 48.90 -3.84 26.27
CA ARG A 3 49.94 -3.43 27.25
C ARG A 3 49.37 -3.19 28.65
N LEU A 4 48.13 -2.71 28.76
CA LEU A 4 47.45 -2.51 30.03
C LEU A 4 47.01 -3.85 30.66
N ALA A 5 46.68 -4.84 29.83
CA ALA A 5 46.30 -6.19 30.24
C ALA A 5 47.50 -7.06 30.69
N GLY A 6 48.74 -6.56 30.60
CA GLY A 6 49.92 -7.26 31.12
C GLY A 6 50.20 -8.64 30.48
N GLY A 7 49.77 -8.85 29.23
CA GLY A 7 49.90 -10.13 28.52
C GLY A 7 48.63 -11.01 28.54
N GLY A 8 47.59 -10.62 29.30
CA GLY A 8 46.27 -11.24 29.25
C GLY A 8 45.38 -10.69 28.12
N VAL A 9 44.23 -11.33 27.90
CA VAL A 9 43.18 -10.80 27.01
C VAL A 9 42.52 -9.60 27.69
N PRO A 10 42.49 -8.40 27.07
CA PRO A 10 41.84 -7.23 27.66
C PRO A 10 40.35 -7.47 27.93
N GLY A 11 39.84 -6.89 29.01
CA GLY A 11 38.42 -6.90 29.34
C GLY A 11 37.86 -5.50 29.62
N PRO A 12 36.66 -5.44 30.24
CA PRO A 12 35.99 -4.18 30.52
C PRO A 12 36.80 -3.25 31.45
N ALA A 13 37.55 -3.83 32.40
CA ALA A 13 38.39 -3.08 33.32
C ALA A 13 39.55 -2.36 32.60
N GLU A 14 40.21 -3.04 31.65
CA GLU A 14 41.28 -2.45 30.84
C GLU A 14 40.77 -1.36 29.91
N ILE A 15 39.54 -1.48 29.41
CA ILE A 15 38.89 -0.43 28.61
C ILE A 15 38.61 0.80 29.46
N ALA A 16 37.99 0.62 30.65
CA ALA A 16 37.75 1.74 31.56
C ALA A 16 39.06 2.42 31.98
N ARG A 17 40.11 1.63 32.21
CA ARG A 17 41.44 2.15 32.52
C ARG A 17 42.06 2.90 31.35
N PHE A 18 41.93 2.40 30.12
CA PHE A 18 42.35 3.11 28.92
C PHE A 18 41.65 4.46 28.76
N VAL A 19 40.32 4.51 28.92
CA VAL A 19 39.55 5.77 28.84
C VAL A 19 40.01 6.80 29.86
N LYS A 20 40.45 6.36 31.04
CA LYS A 20 40.95 7.24 32.12
C LYS A 20 42.41 7.66 31.92
N GLU A 21 43.31 6.71 31.68
CA GLU A 21 44.76 6.93 31.67
C GLU A 21 45.30 7.43 30.31
N CYS A 22 44.58 7.15 29.22
CA CYS A 22 45.06 7.42 27.87
C CYS A 22 44.30 8.55 27.15
N ARG A 23 43.38 9.24 27.84
CA ARG A 23 42.53 10.30 27.27
C ARG A 23 43.32 11.43 26.60
N GLU A 24 44.45 11.83 27.16
CA GLU A 24 45.27 12.91 26.59
C GLU A 24 45.97 12.49 25.30
N ARG A 25 46.29 11.20 25.16
CA ARG A 25 47.01 10.65 24.00
C ARG A 25 46.07 10.16 22.89
N PHE A 26 44.89 9.70 23.27
CA PHE A 26 43.87 9.10 22.40
C PHE A 26 42.49 9.68 22.75
N PRO A 27 42.27 10.99 22.51
CA PRO A 27 41.06 11.68 22.96
C PRO A 27 39.81 11.17 22.25
N ASP A 28 39.90 10.87 20.96
CA ASP A 28 38.76 10.42 20.15
C ASP A 28 38.34 8.99 20.53
N GLU A 29 39.30 8.08 20.71
CA GLU A 29 39.03 6.70 21.14
C GLU A 29 38.50 6.66 22.58
N ALA A 30 39.05 7.49 23.48
CA ALA A 30 38.55 7.58 24.85
C ALA A 30 37.09 8.06 24.86
N ARG A 31 36.75 9.07 24.05
CA ARG A 31 35.38 9.57 23.91
C ARG A 31 34.43 8.54 23.29
N LEU A 32 34.90 7.75 22.32
CA LEU A 32 34.11 6.67 21.71
C LEU A 32 33.80 5.54 22.71
N LEU A 33 34.77 5.20 23.57
CA LEU A 33 34.68 4.07 24.49
C LEU A 33 34.05 4.42 25.84
N GLU A 34 33.96 5.69 26.20
CA GLU A 34 33.38 6.17 27.46
C GLU A 34 31.93 5.67 27.67
N PRO A 35 30.99 5.79 26.72
CA PRO A 35 29.64 5.25 26.89
C PRO A 35 29.61 3.73 27.11
N LEU A 36 30.55 3.00 26.47
CA LEU A 36 30.68 1.55 26.63
C LEU A 36 31.20 1.20 28.02
N SER A 37 32.02 2.04 28.63
CA SER A 37 32.43 1.88 30.03
C SER A 37 31.27 2.13 31.00
N GLU A 38 30.31 2.99 30.63
CA GLU A 38 29.16 3.36 31.46
C GLU A 38 27.98 2.38 31.39
N GLY A 39 27.86 1.58 30.34
CA GLY A 39 26.72 0.66 30.24
C GLY A 39 26.21 0.37 28.84
N ALA A 40 26.55 1.21 27.87
CA ALA A 40 25.87 1.22 26.59
C ALA A 40 26.07 -0.09 25.80
N GLY A 41 25.00 -0.55 25.16
CA GLY A 41 25.05 -1.57 24.11
C GLY A 41 25.64 -1.00 22.81
N VAL A 42 26.05 -1.91 21.92
CA VAL A 42 26.70 -1.56 20.64
C VAL A 42 25.81 -2.01 19.48
N ILE A 43 25.53 -1.08 18.57
CA ILE A 43 25.03 -1.39 17.23
C ILE A 43 26.15 -1.06 16.24
N TYR A 44 26.72 -2.08 15.62
CA TYR A 44 27.82 -1.96 14.68
C TYR A 44 27.31 -2.16 13.26
N VAL A 45 27.39 -1.12 12.43
CA VAL A 45 26.86 -1.13 11.06
C VAL A 45 28.01 -1.24 10.07
N VAL A 46 27.95 -2.22 9.18
CA VAL A 46 28.95 -2.42 8.12
C VAL A 46 28.32 -2.62 6.77
N ASP A 47 29.05 -2.24 5.73
CA ASP A 47 28.69 -2.54 4.35
C ASP A 47 29.43 -3.82 3.91
N PRO A 48 28.72 -4.96 3.73
CA PRO A 48 29.34 -6.22 3.31
C PRO A 48 29.95 -6.17 1.90
N GLY A 49 29.65 -5.15 1.09
CA GLY A 49 30.30 -4.95 -0.21
C GLY A 49 31.76 -4.49 -0.12
N LYS A 50 32.20 -4.03 1.08
CA LYS A 50 33.59 -3.62 1.31
C LYS A 50 34.43 -4.78 1.84
N PRO A 51 35.69 -4.93 1.38
CA PRO A 51 36.56 -5.99 1.86
C PRO A 51 36.88 -5.81 3.35
N LEU A 52 37.00 -6.93 4.06
CA LEU A 52 37.40 -6.96 5.46
C LEU A 52 38.87 -6.52 5.58
N ARG A 53 39.13 -5.52 6.40
CA ARG A 53 40.46 -4.92 6.62
C ARG A 53 40.94 -5.19 8.03
N ASP A 54 42.26 -5.23 8.22
CA ASP A 54 42.88 -5.40 9.55
C ASP A 54 42.41 -4.36 10.57
N SER A 55 42.10 -3.15 10.13
CA SER A 55 41.52 -2.09 10.97
C SER A 55 40.15 -2.50 11.54
N PHE A 56 39.29 -3.13 10.73
CA PHE A 56 38.00 -3.64 11.19
C PHE A 56 38.17 -4.83 12.14
N LEU A 57 39.15 -5.70 11.88
CA LEU A 57 39.45 -6.81 12.78
C LEU A 57 39.85 -6.30 14.17
N ALA A 58 40.69 -5.26 14.23
CA ALA A 58 41.11 -4.64 15.47
C ALA A 58 39.93 -3.96 16.21
N GLU A 59 39.07 -3.24 15.48
CA GLU A 59 37.87 -2.62 16.03
C GLU A 59 36.91 -3.65 16.62
N ILE A 60 36.63 -4.73 15.89
CA ILE A 60 35.77 -5.84 16.33
C ILE A 60 36.32 -6.47 17.62
N GLU A 61 37.64 -6.66 17.73
CA GLU A 61 38.26 -7.19 18.95
C GLU A 61 38.13 -6.22 20.13
N ILE A 62 38.33 -4.92 19.92
CA ILE A 62 38.15 -3.90 20.95
C ILE A 62 36.70 -3.91 21.47
N LEU A 63 35.72 -3.96 20.55
CA LEU A 63 34.31 -4.05 20.91
C LEU A 63 34.01 -5.35 21.67
N ARG A 64 34.60 -6.48 21.28
CA ARG A 64 34.45 -7.75 21.99
C ARG A 64 34.94 -7.68 23.43
N TRP A 65 36.07 -7.00 23.68
CA TRP A 65 36.62 -6.82 25.04
C TRP A 65 35.73 -6.00 25.97
N THR A 66 34.82 -5.18 25.43
CA THR A 66 33.88 -4.38 26.25
C THR A 66 32.90 -5.25 27.05
N GLY A 67 32.64 -6.48 26.61
CA GLY A 67 31.67 -7.37 27.25
C GLY A 67 30.21 -6.90 27.17
N ARG A 68 29.91 -5.81 26.45
CA ARG A 68 28.55 -5.25 26.32
C ARG A 68 27.65 -6.05 25.37
N PRO A 69 26.32 -5.90 25.40
CA PRO A 69 25.47 -6.41 24.33
C PRO A 69 25.85 -5.79 22.98
N ARG A 70 26.05 -6.62 21.96
CA ARG A 70 26.56 -6.21 20.64
C ARG A 70 25.71 -6.80 19.51
N LEU A 71 25.11 -5.93 18.71
CA LEU A 71 24.40 -6.25 17.48
C LEU A 71 25.21 -5.77 16.28
N ALA A 72 25.48 -6.65 15.31
CA ALA A 72 26.03 -6.27 14.03
C ALA A 72 24.93 -6.21 12.95
N LEU A 73 24.93 -5.13 12.17
CA LEU A 73 24.03 -4.89 11.05
C LEU A 73 24.83 -4.85 9.74
N LEU A 74 24.55 -5.81 8.87
CA LEU A 74 25.02 -5.82 7.48
C LEU A 74 24.06 -4.94 6.68
N ASN A 75 24.52 -3.77 6.25
CA ASN A 75 23.77 -2.77 5.49
C ASN A 75 24.39 -2.63 4.09
N PRO A 76 24.08 -3.55 3.15
CA PRO A 76 24.63 -3.52 1.80
C PRO A 76 24.22 -2.23 1.09
N GLN A 77 25.19 -1.53 0.48
CA GLN A 77 24.90 -0.40 -0.41
C GLN A 77 24.67 -0.85 -1.87
N SER A 78 25.04 -2.09 -2.16
CA SER A 78 24.93 -2.79 -3.44
C SER A 78 24.96 -4.28 -3.16
N ASP A 79 24.49 -5.12 -4.08
CA ASP A 79 24.56 -6.59 -3.93
C ASP A 79 26.00 -7.06 -3.70
N PRO A 80 26.36 -7.49 -2.47
CA PRO A 80 27.71 -7.97 -2.20
C PRO A 80 27.90 -9.35 -2.84
N ALA A 81 29.15 -9.70 -3.15
CA ALA A 81 29.43 -11.08 -3.54
C ALA A 81 29.07 -12.03 -2.38
N PRO A 82 28.40 -13.18 -2.62
CA PRO A 82 27.98 -14.08 -1.54
C PRO A 82 29.10 -14.54 -0.61
N GLU A 83 30.32 -14.68 -1.15
CA GLU A 83 31.50 -15.04 -0.37
C GLU A 83 31.95 -13.93 0.59
N GLN A 84 31.85 -12.67 0.18
CA GLN A 84 32.20 -11.53 1.03
C GLN A 84 31.21 -11.36 2.17
N GLU A 85 29.90 -11.47 1.89
CA GLU A 85 28.89 -11.42 2.97
C GLU A 85 29.10 -12.58 3.96
N ARG A 86 29.41 -13.78 3.45
CA ARG A 86 29.71 -14.93 4.29
C ARG A 86 30.93 -14.69 5.18
N GLU A 87 32.02 -14.15 4.64
CA GLU A 87 33.23 -13.81 5.41
C GLU A 87 32.90 -12.81 6.53
N TRP A 88 32.15 -11.75 6.22
CA TRP A 88 31.68 -10.79 7.22
C TRP A 88 30.84 -11.46 8.31
N ARG A 89 29.90 -12.32 7.93
CA ARG A 89 29.01 -13.02 8.87
C ARG A 89 29.78 -13.98 9.77
N GLU A 90 30.73 -14.72 9.22
CA GLU A 90 31.62 -15.61 10.00
C GLU A 90 32.44 -14.80 11.01
N ARG A 91 33.07 -13.69 10.58
CA ARG A 91 33.87 -12.86 11.48
C ARG A 91 33.02 -12.22 12.58
N LEU A 92 31.91 -11.59 12.22
CA LEU A 92 31.02 -10.93 13.18
C LEU A 92 30.39 -11.94 14.15
N GLY A 93 30.07 -13.15 13.68
CA GLY A 93 29.53 -14.23 14.52
C GLY A 93 30.46 -14.64 15.67
N THR A 94 31.77 -14.39 15.58
CA THR A 94 32.71 -14.68 16.67
C THR A 94 32.74 -13.62 17.77
N ALA A 95 32.22 -12.41 17.51
CA ALA A 95 32.38 -11.26 18.40
C ALA A 95 31.05 -10.64 18.85
N PHE A 96 29.99 -10.77 18.06
CA PHE A 96 28.69 -10.14 18.30
C PHE A 96 27.66 -11.15 18.84
N ASN A 97 26.74 -10.68 19.67
CA ASN A 97 25.65 -11.51 20.18
C ASN A 97 24.65 -11.85 19.08
N LEU A 98 24.49 -10.94 18.12
CA LEU A 98 23.56 -11.08 17.02
C LEU A 98 24.12 -10.43 15.75
N VAL A 99 23.89 -11.08 14.60
CA VAL A 99 24.18 -10.54 13.27
C VAL A 99 22.90 -10.56 12.44
N ARG A 100 22.55 -9.42 11.83
CA ARG A 100 21.38 -9.26 10.98
C ARG A 100 21.73 -8.49 9.72
N THR A 101 21.10 -8.85 8.61
CA THR A 101 21.09 -8.02 7.40
C THR A 101 19.96 -7.01 7.54
N PHE A 102 20.25 -5.74 7.28
CA PHE A 102 19.32 -4.63 7.41
C PHE A 102 19.69 -3.55 6.40
N ASP A 103 18.92 -3.44 5.32
CA ASP A 103 19.07 -2.36 4.36
C ASP A 103 18.38 -1.10 4.91
N ALA A 104 19.17 -0.10 5.32
CA ALA A 104 18.64 1.13 5.88
C ALA A 104 17.89 2.01 4.85
N HIS A 105 18.12 1.83 3.55
CA HIS A 105 17.45 2.58 2.49
C HIS A 105 16.05 2.03 2.20
N GLU A 106 15.89 0.71 2.30
CA GLU A 106 14.61 0.02 2.09
C GLU A 106 13.81 -0.22 3.38
N ALA A 107 14.48 -0.13 4.55
CA ALA A 107 13.94 -0.40 5.88
C ALA A 107 12.52 0.16 6.13
N ARG A 108 11.53 -0.72 5.97
CA ARG A 108 10.12 -0.46 6.27
C ARG A 108 9.83 -0.55 7.77
N TYR A 109 8.58 -0.27 8.15
CA TYR A 109 8.10 -0.38 9.52
C TYR A 109 8.45 -1.73 10.15
N ASP A 110 8.15 -2.84 9.48
CA ASP A 110 8.37 -4.18 10.03
C ASP A 110 9.84 -4.53 10.22
N GLU A 111 10.73 -4.08 9.34
CA GLU A 111 12.17 -4.31 9.50
C GLU A 111 12.72 -3.58 10.72
N ARG A 112 12.26 -2.34 10.95
CA ARG A 112 12.62 -1.57 12.14
C ARG A 112 12.06 -2.20 13.41
N ARG A 113 10.81 -2.69 13.36
CA ARG A 113 10.18 -3.41 14.48
C ARG A 113 10.96 -4.69 14.81
N ARG A 114 11.23 -5.54 13.80
CA ARG A 114 12.03 -6.77 13.95
C ARG A 114 13.43 -6.50 14.50
N LEU A 115 14.06 -5.39 14.10
CA LEU A 115 15.35 -4.97 14.62
C LEU A 115 15.29 -4.66 16.13
N LEU A 116 14.28 -3.89 16.56
CA LEU A 116 14.08 -3.56 17.98
C LEU A 116 13.69 -4.79 18.82
N GLU A 117 12.86 -5.68 18.28
CA GLU A 117 12.53 -6.97 18.90
C GLU A 117 13.77 -7.85 19.07
N ALA A 118 14.66 -7.85 18.08
CA ALA A 118 15.92 -8.57 18.17
C ALA A 118 16.87 -7.97 19.23
N LEU A 119 16.86 -6.64 19.41
CA LEU A 119 17.59 -5.98 20.49
C LEU A 119 17.07 -6.38 21.87
N LEU A 120 15.76 -6.60 22.04
CA LEU A 120 15.19 -7.09 23.30
C LEU A 120 15.72 -8.47 23.73
N GLN A 121 16.22 -9.28 22.78
CA GLN A 121 16.78 -10.60 23.07
C GLN A 121 18.19 -10.54 23.68
N ILE A 122 18.91 -9.44 23.46
CA ILE A 122 20.30 -9.29 23.89
C ILE A 122 20.50 -8.23 24.97
N GLU A 123 19.55 -7.30 25.14
CA GLU A 123 19.67 -6.14 26.04
C GLU A 123 18.54 -6.12 27.09
N GLU A 124 18.86 -6.59 28.29
CA GLU A 124 17.91 -6.63 29.42
C GLU A 124 17.80 -5.27 30.14
N HIS A 125 18.91 -4.55 30.29
CA HIS A 125 18.97 -3.34 31.10
C HIS A 125 18.12 -2.20 30.50
N HIS A 126 18.14 -2.07 29.17
CA HIS A 126 17.36 -1.07 28.44
C HIS A 126 16.05 -1.59 27.86
N ALA A 127 15.65 -2.83 28.16
CA ALA A 127 14.45 -3.46 27.59
C ALA A 127 13.17 -2.63 27.79
N GLY A 128 13.02 -1.96 28.93
CA GLY A 128 11.88 -1.08 29.21
C GLY A 128 11.78 0.12 28.26
N HIS A 129 12.92 0.70 27.85
CA HIS A 129 12.95 1.80 26.90
C HIS A 129 12.67 1.30 25.47
N ILE A 130 13.27 0.17 25.09
CA ILE A 130 13.05 -0.43 23.76
C ILE A 130 11.56 -0.80 23.59
N ARG A 131 10.93 -1.41 24.60
CA ARG A 131 9.49 -1.72 24.58
C ARG A 131 8.62 -0.47 24.42
N LYS A 132 8.97 0.65 25.06
CA LYS A 132 8.26 1.92 24.87
C LYS A 132 8.38 2.45 23.45
N VAL A 133 9.54 2.30 22.81
CA VAL A 133 9.74 2.70 21.42
C VAL A 133 8.91 1.82 20.47
N ILE A 134 8.92 0.50 20.66
CA ILE A 134 8.10 -0.43 19.86
C ILE A 134 6.61 -0.07 19.99
N ALA A 135 6.10 0.10 21.22
CA ALA A 135 4.70 0.47 21.44
C ALA A 135 4.35 1.84 20.81
N ALA A 136 5.25 2.81 20.88
CA ALA A 136 5.05 4.11 20.22
C ALA A 136 4.99 3.98 18.70
N MET A 137 5.82 3.12 18.11
CA MET A 137 5.81 2.83 16.67
C MET A 137 4.53 2.10 16.24
N GLU A 138 4.07 1.13 17.03
CA GLU A 138 2.83 0.39 16.80
C GLU A 138 1.60 1.31 16.82
N ASN A 139 1.52 2.17 17.84
CA ASN A 139 0.45 3.16 17.94
C ASN A 139 0.49 4.13 16.75
N GLU A 140 1.68 4.64 16.39
CA GLU A 140 1.83 5.54 15.23
C GLU A 140 1.41 4.86 13.91
N MET A 141 1.66 3.56 13.74
CA MET A 141 1.20 2.84 12.56
C MET A 141 -0.32 2.66 12.57
N SER A 142 -0.90 2.32 13.72
CA SER A 142 -2.37 2.22 13.88
C SER A 142 -3.05 3.54 13.51
N ASP A 143 -2.57 4.66 14.05
CA ASP A 143 -3.10 6.00 13.76
C ASP A 143 -3.06 6.30 12.25
N ARG A 144 -1.96 5.93 11.56
CA ARG A 144 -1.82 6.15 10.11
C ARG A 144 -2.79 5.29 9.29
N LEU A 145 -3.02 4.04 9.69
CA LEU A 145 -3.98 3.16 9.04
C LEU A 145 -5.41 3.68 9.21
N GLU A 146 -5.74 4.19 10.40
CA GLU A 146 -7.03 4.82 10.68
C GLU A 146 -7.23 6.10 9.85
N GLU A 147 -6.24 7.00 9.80
CA GLU A 147 -6.29 8.20 8.95
C GLU A 147 -6.44 7.85 7.46
N ALA A 148 -5.77 6.80 7.00
CA ALA A 148 -5.87 6.32 5.62
C ALA A 148 -7.24 5.72 5.32
N ALA A 149 -7.79 4.90 6.22
CA ALA A 149 -9.12 4.35 6.11
C ALA A 149 -10.18 5.45 6.06
N GLU A 150 -10.05 6.48 6.91
CA GLU A 150 -10.96 7.62 6.92
C GLU A 150 -10.92 8.39 5.60
N ALA A 151 -9.73 8.61 5.03
CA ALA A 151 -9.59 9.26 3.73
C ALA A 151 -10.26 8.49 2.59
N ILE A 152 -10.07 7.17 2.55
CA ILE A 152 -10.63 6.30 1.52
C ILE A 152 -12.15 6.18 1.69
N LEU A 153 -12.65 6.06 2.93
CA LEU A 153 -14.07 5.96 3.21
C LEU A 153 -14.83 7.23 2.79
N ASP A 154 -14.29 8.41 3.15
CA ASP A 154 -14.82 9.72 2.75
C ASP A 154 -14.81 9.89 1.22
N PHE A 155 -13.74 9.46 0.54
CA PHE A 155 -13.67 9.43 -0.91
C PHE A 155 -14.76 8.55 -1.52
N LEU A 156 -14.92 7.31 -1.04
CA LEU A 156 -15.91 6.37 -1.55
C LEU A 156 -17.33 6.90 -1.35
N GLU A 157 -17.63 7.45 -0.17
CA GLU A 157 -18.94 8.04 0.08
C GLU A 157 -19.23 9.19 -0.88
N LYS A 158 -18.31 10.16 -0.99
CA LYS A 158 -18.46 11.32 -1.89
C LYS A 158 -18.57 10.89 -3.35
N ALA A 159 -17.77 9.92 -3.79
CA ALA A 159 -17.78 9.42 -5.16
C ALA A 159 -19.08 8.68 -5.50
N LEU A 160 -19.61 7.87 -4.58
CA LEU A 160 -20.84 7.08 -4.78
C LEU A 160 -22.12 7.92 -4.63
N THR A 161 -22.05 9.02 -3.90
CA THR A 161 -23.16 9.98 -3.74
C THR A 161 -23.08 11.14 -4.74
N LEU A 162 -21.97 11.30 -5.48
CA LEU A 162 -21.79 12.36 -6.45
C LEU A 162 -22.89 12.35 -7.51
N ARG A 163 -23.59 13.47 -7.66
CA ARG A 163 -24.52 13.72 -8.76
C ARG A 163 -24.21 15.10 -9.36
N ALA A 164 -24.25 15.21 -10.67
CA ALA A 164 -24.14 16.47 -11.40
C ALA A 164 -25.44 16.68 -12.18
N THR A 165 -25.99 17.88 -12.13
CA THR A 165 -27.23 18.22 -12.85
C THR A 165 -26.99 19.33 -13.86
N GLU A 166 -27.73 19.29 -14.97
CA GLU A 166 -27.79 20.36 -15.96
C GLU A 166 -29.24 20.62 -16.37
N PRO A 167 -29.73 21.87 -16.23
CA PRO A 167 -31.08 22.20 -16.66
C PRO A 167 -31.21 22.15 -18.19
N ILE A 168 -32.29 21.54 -18.67
CA ILE A 168 -32.64 21.48 -20.08
C ILE A 168 -33.61 22.61 -20.39
N GLU A 169 -33.11 23.62 -21.08
CA GLU A 169 -33.94 24.70 -21.61
C GLU A 169 -34.87 24.17 -22.71
N THR A 170 -36.11 24.68 -22.75
CA THR A 170 -37.16 24.24 -23.69
C THR A 170 -36.73 24.34 -25.16
N ARG A 171 -35.88 25.32 -25.49
CA ARG A 171 -35.34 25.56 -26.84
C ARG A 171 -34.35 24.49 -27.32
N ASP A 172 -33.72 23.76 -26.41
CA ASP A 172 -32.71 22.75 -26.76
C ASP A 172 -33.32 21.35 -26.93
N ARG A 173 -34.56 21.13 -26.45
CA ARG A 173 -35.27 19.83 -26.51
C ARG A 173 -35.46 19.30 -27.94
N GLY A 174 -35.57 20.17 -28.92
CA GLY A 174 -35.80 19.81 -30.33
C GLY A 174 -34.53 19.60 -31.16
N ILE A 175 -33.34 19.84 -30.60
CA ILE A 175 -32.07 19.83 -31.36
C ILE A 175 -31.15 18.73 -30.82
N PRO A 176 -31.09 17.54 -31.47
CA PRO A 176 -30.29 16.41 -31.01
C PRO A 176 -28.82 16.75 -30.75
N ALA A 177 -28.22 17.58 -31.62
CA ALA A 177 -26.81 18.00 -31.47
C ALA A 177 -26.55 18.85 -30.21
N ARG A 178 -27.52 19.67 -29.77
CA ARG A 178 -27.39 20.47 -28.53
C ARG A 178 -27.57 19.61 -27.30
N MET A 179 -28.50 18.65 -27.35
CA MET A 179 -28.69 17.68 -26.27
C MET A 179 -27.46 16.79 -26.07
N GLU A 180 -26.83 16.35 -27.16
CA GLU A 180 -25.60 15.56 -27.09
C GLU A 180 -24.43 16.38 -26.52
N LYS A 181 -24.31 17.66 -26.92
CA LYS A 181 -23.30 18.55 -26.34
C LYS A 181 -23.50 18.75 -24.84
N LYS A 182 -24.72 19.04 -24.38
CA LYS A 182 -25.02 19.16 -22.95
C LYS A 182 -24.74 17.88 -22.19
N ARG A 183 -25.04 16.72 -22.79
CA ARG A 183 -24.69 15.41 -22.22
C ARG A 183 -23.18 15.27 -22.02
N ALA A 184 -22.40 15.53 -23.07
CA ALA A 184 -20.94 15.44 -23.02
C ALA A 184 -20.33 16.41 -22.00
N ASP A 185 -20.83 17.66 -21.95
CA ASP A 185 -20.39 18.67 -20.98
C ASP A 185 -20.73 18.25 -19.53
N LEU A 186 -21.91 17.66 -19.32
CA LEU A 186 -22.32 17.14 -18.01
C LEU A 186 -21.47 15.93 -17.57
N GLU A 187 -21.23 14.97 -18.47
CA GLU A 187 -20.35 13.83 -18.22
C GLU A 187 -18.92 14.29 -17.89
N ALA A 188 -18.37 15.23 -18.66
CA ALA A 188 -17.06 15.82 -18.39
C ALA A 188 -16.98 16.50 -17.01
N ARG A 189 -18.03 17.24 -16.61
CA ARG A 189 -18.08 17.85 -15.27
C ARG A 189 -18.19 16.81 -14.16
N TYR A 190 -18.94 15.73 -14.36
CA TYR A 190 -19.04 14.64 -13.39
C TYR A 190 -17.66 13.99 -13.17
N PHE A 191 -16.98 13.60 -14.25
CA PHE A 191 -15.66 12.96 -14.16
C PHE A 191 -14.58 13.89 -13.61
N LYS A 192 -14.66 15.20 -13.93
CA LYS A 192 -13.77 16.18 -13.31
C LYS A 192 -13.93 16.21 -11.79
N LYS A 193 -15.16 16.28 -11.27
CA LYS A 193 -15.41 16.24 -9.82
C LYS A 193 -14.94 14.93 -9.19
N LEU A 194 -15.12 13.79 -9.85
CA LEU A 194 -14.63 12.51 -9.37
C LEU A 194 -13.10 12.49 -9.26
N ALA A 195 -12.40 13.05 -10.25
CA ALA A 195 -10.95 13.18 -10.24
C ALA A 195 -10.45 14.13 -9.14
N ASP A 196 -11.15 15.24 -8.90
CA ASP A 196 -10.83 16.15 -7.79
C ASP A 196 -10.95 15.45 -6.43
N LEU A 197 -11.99 14.62 -6.24
CA LEU A 197 -12.15 13.80 -5.03
C LEU A 197 -11.03 12.75 -4.85
N GLU A 198 -10.63 12.07 -5.93
CA GLU A 198 -9.52 11.10 -5.90
C GLU A 198 -8.21 11.79 -5.52
N HIS A 199 -7.95 12.97 -6.10
CA HIS A 199 -6.76 13.76 -5.81
C HIS A 199 -6.68 14.19 -4.35
N ASP A 200 -7.79 14.64 -3.78
CA ASP A 200 -7.85 15.03 -2.36
C ASP A 200 -7.65 13.84 -1.43
N CYS A 201 -8.19 12.66 -1.77
CA CYS A 201 -7.91 11.40 -1.07
C CYS A 201 -6.41 11.08 -1.06
N LEU A 202 -5.77 11.13 -2.24
CA LEU A 202 -4.35 10.81 -2.36
C LEU A 202 -3.45 11.79 -1.60
N LYS A 203 -3.79 13.08 -1.59
CA LYS A 203 -3.10 14.06 -0.75
C LYS A 203 -3.20 13.73 0.74
N ARG A 204 -4.39 13.31 1.21
CA ARG A 204 -4.58 12.89 2.61
C ARG A 204 -3.75 11.65 2.93
N LEU A 205 -3.74 10.64 2.05
CA LEU A 205 -2.91 9.44 2.20
C LEU A 205 -1.41 9.78 2.30
N LEU A 206 -0.91 10.63 1.40
CA LEU A 206 0.51 11.05 1.43
C LEU A 206 0.87 11.83 2.69
N LYS A 207 -0.07 12.64 3.21
CA LYS A 207 0.11 13.39 4.45
C LYS A 207 0.17 12.46 5.67
N ALA A 208 -0.72 11.46 5.75
CA ALA A 208 -0.76 10.49 6.84
C ALA A 208 0.59 9.77 7.01
N TYR A 209 1.20 9.35 5.90
CA TYR A 209 2.50 8.68 5.91
C TYR A 209 3.71 9.63 5.94
N ARG A 210 3.51 10.91 6.24
CA ARG A 210 4.57 11.88 6.51
C ARG A 210 5.64 11.96 5.41
N HIS A 211 5.25 11.79 4.15
CA HIS A 211 6.12 12.00 3.00
C HIS A 211 6.27 13.51 2.69
N HIS A 212 6.85 14.27 3.62
CA HIS A 212 7.01 15.73 3.51
C HIS A 212 8.11 16.15 2.51
N LEU A 213 8.96 15.22 2.08
CA LEU A 213 10.10 15.46 1.19
C LEU A 213 9.91 14.89 -0.22
N LEU A 214 8.85 14.14 -0.46
CA LEU A 214 8.45 13.76 -1.81
C LEU A 214 7.80 14.98 -2.45
N LYS A 215 8.56 15.67 -3.31
CA LYS A 215 7.94 16.44 -4.36
C LYS A 215 7.07 15.46 -5.14
N LEU A 216 5.77 15.58 -4.92
CA LEU A 216 4.77 15.11 -5.83
C LEU A 216 5.15 15.61 -7.22
N ASP A 217 5.75 14.75 -8.03
CA ASP A 217 5.77 14.95 -9.47
C ASP A 217 4.38 14.60 -10.00
N ILE A 218 3.39 15.36 -9.51
CA ILE A 218 2.07 15.49 -10.08
C ILE A 218 2.31 16.36 -11.29
N ASP A 219 2.73 15.73 -12.38
CA ASP A 219 2.59 16.34 -13.69
C ASP A 219 1.08 16.55 -13.92
N PRO A 220 0.60 17.81 -14.01
CA PRO A 220 -0.78 18.08 -14.39
C PRO A 220 -1.10 17.51 -15.78
N ALA A 221 -0.10 17.26 -16.63
CA ALA A 221 -0.25 16.62 -17.93
C ALA A 221 -0.37 15.08 -17.85
N ARG A 222 0.05 14.43 -16.76
CA ARG A 222 -0.36 13.04 -16.43
C ARG A 222 -1.81 12.98 -15.93
N HIS A 223 -2.35 14.11 -15.49
CA HIS A 223 -3.76 14.30 -15.14
C HIS A 223 -4.60 14.81 -16.32
N SER A 224 -3.98 15.38 -17.36
CA SER A 224 -4.55 15.41 -18.70
C SER A 224 -4.44 14.01 -19.32
N GLY A 225 -5.24 13.08 -18.81
CA GLY A 225 -5.14 11.67 -19.17
C GLY A 225 -5.01 10.71 -17.99
N LEU A 226 -5.49 11.08 -16.80
CA LEU A 226 -6.16 10.09 -15.95
C LEU A 226 -7.39 9.62 -16.73
N ASN A 227 -7.11 8.69 -17.62
CA ASN A 227 -8.03 8.07 -18.54
C ASN A 227 -8.89 7.06 -17.76
N LEU A 228 -9.59 7.54 -16.72
CA LEU A 228 -10.82 6.92 -16.23
C LEU A 228 -11.93 7.01 -17.30
N ALA A 229 -11.65 7.75 -18.40
CA ALA A 229 -12.43 7.82 -19.62
C ALA A 229 -11.79 7.05 -20.80
N MET A 230 -11.43 5.78 -20.64
CA MET A 230 -11.26 4.90 -21.82
C MET A 230 -11.67 3.48 -21.48
N ALA A 231 -12.50 2.88 -22.34
CA ALA A 231 -12.90 1.48 -22.32
C ALA A 231 -11.72 0.47 -22.22
N GLU A 232 -10.48 0.91 -22.44
CA GLU A 232 -9.25 0.15 -22.24
C GLU A 232 -8.78 0.06 -20.78
N THR A 233 -9.03 1.07 -19.95
CA THR A 233 -8.67 1.08 -18.51
C THR A 233 -9.49 0.04 -17.74
N TRP A 234 -10.77 -0.08 -18.10
CA TRP A 234 -11.69 -1.12 -17.59
C TRP A 234 -11.30 -2.55 -17.98
N ARG A 235 -10.58 -2.70 -19.09
CA ARG A 235 -10.12 -4.00 -19.61
C ARG A 235 -8.78 -4.43 -19.01
N LYS A 236 -7.93 -3.48 -18.60
CA LYS A 236 -6.64 -3.71 -17.94
C LYS A 236 -6.78 -4.03 -16.44
N TRP A 237 -7.86 -3.61 -15.78
CA TRP A 237 -8.13 -3.88 -14.36
C TRP A 237 -8.94 -5.17 -14.10
N GLY A 238 -8.79 -6.18 -14.97
CA GLY A 238 -9.07 -7.57 -14.61
C GLY A 238 -10.53 -8.07 -14.69
N LEU A 239 -11.39 -7.52 -15.55
CA LEU A 239 -12.66 -8.18 -15.88
C LEU A 239 -12.50 -9.04 -17.14
N ASN A 240 -12.22 -10.33 -16.91
CA ASN A 240 -12.18 -11.31 -17.98
C ASN A 240 -13.59 -11.43 -18.59
N ARG A 241 -13.70 -11.35 -19.92
CA ARG A 241 -14.97 -11.28 -20.68
C ARG A 241 -15.94 -12.44 -20.41
N TRP A 242 -15.50 -13.50 -19.71
CA TRP A 242 -16.31 -14.66 -19.34
C TRP A 242 -17.10 -14.51 -18.04
N GLN A 243 -16.71 -13.61 -17.14
CA GLN A 243 -17.48 -13.32 -15.92
C GLN A 243 -18.66 -12.38 -16.18
N LEU A 244 -18.77 -11.82 -17.39
CA LEU A 244 -19.86 -10.93 -17.82
C LEU A 244 -21.10 -11.67 -18.37
N THR A 245 -21.09 -13.01 -18.39
CA THR A 245 -22.24 -13.80 -18.90
C THR A 245 -22.91 -14.66 -17.83
N ALA A 246 -22.35 -14.76 -16.62
CA ALA A 246 -22.91 -15.61 -15.55
C ALA A 246 -24.01 -14.95 -14.71
N ALA A 247 -24.27 -13.65 -14.90
CA ALA A 247 -25.33 -12.91 -14.21
C ALA A 247 -26.32 -12.21 -15.17
N GLY A 248 -26.36 -12.68 -16.44
CA GLY A 248 -26.97 -11.97 -17.56
C GLY A 248 -28.09 -12.73 -18.27
N ALA A 249 -28.94 -13.45 -17.55
CA ALA A 249 -30.13 -14.09 -18.12
C ALA A 249 -31.39 -13.77 -17.32
N VAL A 250 -31.84 -12.50 -17.33
CA VAL A 250 -33.25 -12.18 -17.08
C VAL A 250 -33.69 -11.06 -18.03
N ALA A 251 -34.13 -11.47 -19.21
CA ALA A 251 -35.07 -10.69 -20.02
C ALA A 251 -36.12 -11.66 -20.59
N GLY A 252 -37.06 -12.08 -19.74
CA GLY A 252 -38.36 -12.65 -20.14
C GLY A 252 -38.59 -14.15 -19.85
N GLY A 253 -39.63 -14.46 -19.06
CA GLY A 253 -40.30 -15.78 -19.03
C GLY A 253 -40.13 -16.61 -17.75
N ALA A 254 -41.23 -17.13 -17.22
CA ALA A 254 -41.34 -17.80 -15.91
C ALA A 254 -40.61 -19.16 -15.81
N ALA A 255 -39.81 -19.34 -14.74
CA ALA A 255 -39.65 -20.54 -13.91
C ALA A 255 -38.49 -20.31 -12.93
N GLY A 256 -38.69 -20.64 -11.65
CA GLY A 256 -37.72 -20.39 -10.58
C GLY A 256 -36.43 -21.21 -10.71
N ALA A 257 -35.32 -20.61 -10.31
CA ALA A 257 -34.12 -21.33 -9.90
C ALA A 257 -33.57 -20.65 -8.64
N VAL A 258 -33.76 -21.34 -7.52
CA VAL A 258 -33.05 -21.10 -6.26
C VAL A 258 -31.64 -21.65 -6.45
N PHE A 259 -30.60 -20.91 -6.05
CA PHE A 259 -29.34 -21.57 -5.73
C PHE A 259 -28.88 -21.21 -4.33
N ASP A 260 -28.89 -22.25 -3.53
CA ASP A 260 -28.41 -22.37 -2.17
C ASP A 260 -26.90 -22.66 -2.16
N LEU A 261 -26.30 -22.43 -1.00
CA LEU A 261 -24.89 -22.54 -0.63
C LEU A 261 -24.40 -24.00 -0.47
N GLY A 262 -23.09 -24.21 -0.57
CA GLY A 262 -22.36 -25.45 -0.20
C GLY A 262 -22.19 -26.43 -1.36
N VAL A 263 -21.07 -27.11 -1.60
CA VAL A 263 -20.27 -27.97 -0.70
C VAL A 263 -18.88 -28.14 -1.35
N GLY A 264 -17.81 -28.14 -0.55
CA GLY A 264 -16.45 -28.34 -1.05
C GLY A 264 -16.14 -29.78 -1.44
N VAL A 265 -15.24 -29.97 -2.41
CA VAL A 265 -14.36 -31.13 -2.57
C VAL A 265 -13.10 -30.67 -3.30
N HIS A 266 -11.94 -30.82 -2.66
CA HIS A 266 -10.65 -30.88 -3.33
C HIS A 266 -10.63 -32.08 -4.28
N SER A 267 -10.24 -31.94 -5.55
CA SER A 267 -9.40 -32.92 -6.29
C SER A 267 -9.28 -32.59 -7.79
N LEU A 268 -8.04 -32.59 -8.27
CA LEU A 268 -7.52 -32.99 -9.58
C LEU A 268 -8.50 -33.24 -10.76
N GLY A 269 -8.27 -32.53 -11.87
CA GLY A 269 -8.31 -33.08 -13.24
C GLY A 269 -9.67 -33.38 -13.90
N ALA A 270 -9.78 -32.97 -15.17
CA ALA A 270 -10.73 -33.44 -16.20
C ALA A 270 -12.23 -33.03 -16.13
N GLY A 271 -12.62 -32.19 -17.09
CA GLY A 271 -13.71 -32.50 -18.02
C GLY A 271 -15.16 -32.34 -17.56
N THR A 272 -15.83 -31.29 -18.07
CA THR A 272 -17.15 -31.45 -18.67
C THR A 272 -17.44 -30.31 -19.66
N VAL A 273 -17.18 -30.60 -20.94
CA VAL A 273 -17.75 -29.89 -22.09
C VAL A 273 -19.11 -30.50 -22.35
N ILE A 274 -20.19 -29.71 -22.25
CA ILE A 274 -21.49 -30.05 -22.87
C ILE A 274 -22.05 -28.75 -23.47
N GLY A 275 -22.41 -28.86 -24.76
CA GLY A 275 -22.72 -27.75 -25.63
C GLY A 275 -24.16 -27.26 -25.57
N ALA A 276 -24.34 -26.04 -26.07
CA ALA A 276 -25.58 -25.58 -26.66
C ALA A 276 -25.24 -25.00 -28.03
N ILE A 277 -25.28 -25.85 -29.06
CA ILE A 277 -25.35 -25.46 -30.46
C ILE A 277 -26.81 -25.14 -30.75
N GLY A 278 -27.11 -23.91 -31.17
CA GLY A 278 -28.45 -23.52 -31.59
C GLY A 278 -28.64 -22.02 -31.81
N GLY A 279 -28.14 -21.52 -32.94
CA GLY A 279 -28.60 -20.26 -33.56
C GLY A 279 -27.87 -18.98 -33.13
N GLY A 280 -27.12 -18.39 -34.06
CA GLY A 280 -26.58 -17.03 -33.88
C GLY A 280 -25.24 -16.74 -34.56
N THR A 281 -24.95 -17.32 -35.73
CA THR A 281 -23.85 -16.88 -36.60
C THR A 281 -24.19 -15.51 -37.20
N ALA A 282 -23.59 -14.42 -36.69
CA ALA A 282 -23.16 -13.22 -37.44
C ALA A 282 -22.82 -12.05 -36.49
N ALA A 283 -21.56 -11.93 -36.06
CA ALA A 283 -20.95 -10.63 -35.66
C ALA A 283 -19.43 -10.74 -35.40
N PHE A 284 -18.72 -11.67 -36.03
CA PHE A 284 -17.26 -11.60 -36.14
C PHE A 284 -16.95 -11.15 -37.57
N PHE A 285 -15.95 -10.27 -37.70
CA PHE A 285 -15.53 -9.58 -38.94
C PHE A 285 -16.29 -8.28 -39.27
N LYS A 286 -16.07 -7.25 -38.44
CA LYS A 286 -15.85 -5.90 -38.96
C LYS A 286 -14.90 -5.14 -38.03
N GLY A 287 -13.66 -4.99 -38.48
CA GLY A 287 -12.69 -4.10 -37.85
C GLY A 287 -13.17 -2.65 -37.91
N GLY A 288 -12.79 -1.87 -36.90
CA GLY A 288 -13.01 -0.43 -36.85
C GLY A 288 -14.37 0.00 -36.29
N ALA A 289 -14.59 -0.27 -35.00
CA ALA A 289 -15.34 0.57 -34.05
C ALA A 289 -15.53 -0.27 -32.79
N LEU A 290 -14.79 0.05 -31.72
CA LEU A 290 -15.15 -0.43 -30.40
C LEU A 290 -16.60 0.04 -30.14
N PRO A 291 -17.54 -0.84 -29.76
CA PRO A 291 -18.86 -0.39 -29.38
C PRO A 291 -18.68 0.60 -28.23
N GLU A 292 -19.00 1.86 -28.46
CA GLU A 292 -19.05 2.89 -27.42
C GLU A 292 -19.82 2.32 -26.25
N LEU A 293 -19.12 2.04 -25.15
CA LEU A 293 -19.75 1.71 -23.88
C LEU A 293 -20.49 2.96 -23.43
N ARG A 294 -21.71 3.14 -23.94
CA ARG A 294 -22.58 4.26 -23.62
C ARG A 294 -22.72 4.30 -22.11
N PHE A 295 -22.15 5.33 -21.51
CA PHE A 295 -22.35 5.67 -20.12
C PHE A 295 -23.85 5.86 -19.88
N LYS A 296 -24.54 4.84 -19.35
CA LYS A 296 -25.94 4.96 -18.86
C LYS A 296 -25.98 5.62 -17.48
N GLY A 297 -25.05 6.53 -17.18
CA GLY A 297 -25.07 7.31 -15.94
C GLY A 297 -25.76 8.66 -16.08
N VAL A 298 -26.12 9.07 -17.31
CA VAL A 298 -26.99 10.24 -17.53
C VAL A 298 -28.45 9.79 -17.59
N SER A 299 -29.22 10.20 -16.60
CA SER A 299 -30.67 10.01 -16.54
C SER A 299 -31.39 11.34 -16.73
N LEU A 300 -32.59 11.31 -17.32
CA LEU A 300 -33.47 12.47 -17.44
C LEU A 300 -34.35 12.53 -16.19
N GLY A 301 -34.14 13.53 -15.35
CA GLY A 301 -34.95 13.81 -14.16
C GLY A 301 -35.95 14.94 -14.41
N LYS A 302 -37.13 14.87 -13.77
CA LYS A 302 -38.09 16.00 -13.74
C LYS A 302 -37.71 16.96 -12.61
N LEU A 303 -37.59 18.25 -12.90
CA LEU A 303 -37.43 19.29 -11.88
C LEU A 303 -38.81 19.64 -11.27
N GLN A 304 -38.86 20.01 -9.99
CA GLN A 304 -40.11 20.35 -9.26
C GLN A 304 -40.88 21.56 -9.82
N SER A 305 -40.32 22.30 -10.79
CA SER A 305 -40.94 23.45 -11.45
C SER A 305 -40.75 23.34 -12.96
N ASP A 306 -41.69 22.72 -13.67
CA ASP A 306 -41.92 22.68 -15.14
C ASP A 306 -40.72 22.49 -16.11
N GLY A 307 -39.54 22.22 -15.58
CA GLY A 307 -38.28 22.01 -16.26
C GLY A 307 -37.86 20.55 -16.23
N GLN A 308 -37.16 20.11 -17.28
CA GLN A 308 -36.44 18.82 -17.27
C GLN A 308 -34.97 19.12 -16.99
N ALA A 309 -34.29 18.25 -16.25
CA ALA A 309 -32.85 18.33 -16.02
C ALA A 309 -32.19 17.01 -16.43
N MET A 310 -30.99 17.10 -16.97
CA MET A 310 -30.11 15.95 -17.13
C MET A 310 -29.34 15.77 -15.82
N GLU A 311 -29.28 14.55 -15.33
CA GLU A 311 -28.49 14.21 -14.15
C GLU A 311 -27.47 13.13 -14.52
N ALA A 312 -26.19 13.41 -14.29
CA ALA A 312 -25.11 12.44 -14.34
C ALA A 312 -24.81 11.96 -12.92
N GLY A 313 -24.91 10.66 -12.70
CA GLY A 313 -24.52 10.00 -11.46
C GLY A 313 -23.49 8.90 -11.66
N PRO A 314 -23.22 8.11 -10.60
CA PRO A 314 -22.33 6.97 -10.65
C PRO A 314 -22.76 6.00 -11.75
N PRO A 315 -21.79 5.39 -12.46
CA PRO A 315 -22.09 4.30 -13.36
C PRO A 315 -22.99 3.25 -12.70
N GLN A 316 -24.02 2.80 -13.44
CA GLN A 316 -24.90 1.73 -12.97
C GLN A 316 -24.23 0.34 -12.94
N SER A 317 -22.94 0.26 -13.28
CA SER A 317 -22.19 -0.99 -13.20
C SER A 317 -22.04 -1.40 -11.73
N PRO A 318 -22.39 -2.65 -11.36
CA PRO A 318 -22.23 -3.15 -10.00
C PRO A 318 -20.75 -3.16 -9.56
N ASN A 319 -19.82 -3.13 -10.51
CA ASN A 319 -18.39 -3.17 -10.27
C ASN A 319 -17.78 -1.79 -10.01
N PHE A 320 -18.51 -0.69 -10.25
CA PHE A 320 -17.95 0.66 -10.11
C PHE A 320 -17.41 0.95 -8.69
N PRO A 321 -18.16 0.69 -7.60
CA PRO A 321 -17.66 0.91 -6.24
C PRO A 321 -16.41 0.09 -5.92
N TRP A 322 -16.38 -1.15 -6.42
CA TRP A 322 -15.26 -2.07 -6.21
C TRP A 322 -13.99 -1.60 -6.92
N VAL A 323 -14.12 -1.07 -8.13
CA VAL A 323 -12.99 -0.49 -8.87
C VAL A 323 -12.40 0.72 -8.14
N LEU A 324 -13.24 1.57 -7.57
CA LEU A 324 -12.77 2.73 -6.79
C LEU A 324 -12.01 2.28 -5.53
N LEU A 325 -12.57 1.33 -4.78
CA LEU A 325 -11.92 0.79 -3.58
C LEU A 325 -10.58 0.14 -3.92
N ASP A 326 -10.57 -0.75 -4.92
CA ASP A 326 -9.36 -1.48 -5.32
C ASP A 326 -8.26 -0.54 -5.79
N SER A 327 -8.62 0.50 -6.55
CA SER A 327 -7.68 1.54 -6.97
C SER A 327 -7.04 2.25 -5.77
N MET A 328 -7.80 2.57 -4.73
CA MET A 328 -7.26 3.21 -3.53
C MET A 328 -6.37 2.26 -2.72
N LEU A 329 -6.74 0.98 -2.59
CA LEU A 329 -5.94 -0.02 -1.88
C LEU A 329 -4.58 -0.29 -2.58
N ILE A 330 -4.58 -0.32 -3.91
CA ILE A 330 -3.37 -0.46 -4.75
C ILE A 330 -2.47 0.78 -4.59
N ARG A 331 -3.05 1.98 -4.64
CA ARG A 331 -2.29 3.23 -4.46
C ARG A 331 -1.70 3.35 -3.06
N HIS A 332 -2.46 2.96 -2.03
CA HIS A 332 -2.00 2.90 -0.65
C HIS A 332 -0.81 1.95 -0.50
N ALA A 333 -0.90 0.73 -1.04
CA ALA A 333 0.22 -0.22 -1.05
C ALA A 333 1.44 0.35 -1.80
N GLY A 334 1.23 1.04 -2.91
CA GLY A 334 2.30 1.72 -3.64
C GLY A 334 2.96 2.87 -2.86
N ILE A 335 2.21 3.58 -2.01
CA ILE A 335 2.74 4.61 -1.10
C ILE A 335 3.61 3.95 -0.03
N LEU A 336 3.13 2.87 0.59
CA LEU A 336 3.86 2.12 1.62
C LEU A 336 5.13 1.46 1.09
N ALA A 337 5.08 0.92 -0.13
CA ALA A 337 6.23 0.31 -0.78
C ALA A 337 7.36 1.32 -1.07
N ARG A 338 7.06 2.62 -1.09
CA ARG A 338 8.05 3.66 -1.35
C ARG A 338 8.76 4.05 -0.05
N ALA A 339 9.95 3.52 0.15
CA ALA A 339 10.78 3.85 1.30
C ALA A 339 11.09 5.36 1.41
N HIS A 340 11.16 5.87 2.64
CA HIS A 340 11.52 7.26 2.97
C HIS A 340 12.88 7.72 2.40
N GLY A 341 13.75 6.79 1.97
CA GLY A 341 15.10 7.05 1.46
C GLY A 341 15.24 7.20 -0.06
N ARG A 342 14.25 6.79 -0.87
CA ARG A 342 14.35 6.86 -2.35
C ARG A 342 14.07 8.28 -2.85
N ARG A 343 15.13 9.01 -3.23
CA ARG A 343 15.06 10.35 -3.84
C ARG A 343 14.73 10.34 -5.33
N ASP A 344 14.62 9.15 -5.91
CA ASP A 344 14.42 8.98 -7.35
C ASP A 344 12.96 9.31 -7.69
N GLY A 345 12.76 10.28 -8.58
CA GLY A 345 11.46 10.76 -9.05
C GLY A 345 10.72 9.78 -9.96
N GLN A 346 10.78 8.47 -9.71
CA GLN A 346 10.03 7.50 -10.49
C GLN A 346 8.53 7.63 -10.21
N SER A 347 7.75 7.65 -11.28
CA SER A 347 6.28 7.58 -11.25
C SER A 347 5.82 6.34 -10.51
N LEU A 348 4.70 6.44 -9.78
CA LEU A 348 3.92 5.26 -9.40
C LEU A 348 3.43 4.58 -10.69
N GLU A 349 4.24 3.69 -11.26
CA GLU A 349 3.76 2.76 -12.26
C GLU A 349 2.87 1.75 -11.53
N VAL A 350 1.57 1.88 -11.71
CA VAL A 350 0.59 0.85 -11.31
C VAL A 350 0.73 -0.30 -12.32
N GLY A 351 1.87 -0.98 -12.28
CA GLY A 351 2.16 -2.16 -13.08
C GLY A 351 1.56 -3.39 -12.41
N GLU A 352 0.83 -4.21 -13.19
CA GLU A 352 0.43 -5.62 -12.94
C GLU A 352 0.06 -6.09 -11.52
N GLN A 353 -0.26 -5.19 -10.58
CA GLN A 353 -0.66 -5.59 -9.23
C GLN A 353 -2.02 -6.29 -9.28
N GLU A 354 -2.09 -7.46 -8.66
CA GLU A 354 -3.34 -8.20 -8.53
C GLU A 354 -4.36 -7.38 -7.72
N SER A 355 -5.64 -7.50 -8.08
CA SER A 355 -6.72 -6.79 -7.41
C SER A 355 -6.85 -7.26 -5.96
N ARG A 356 -6.58 -6.36 -5.01
CA ARG A 356 -6.60 -6.64 -3.56
C ARG A 356 -7.99 -6.99 -3.06
N VAL A 357 -9.02 -6.45 -3.69
CA VAL A 357 -10.42 -6.80 -3.39
C VAL A 357 -10.73 -8.28 -3.68
N ARG A 358 -9.97 -8.96 -4.55
CA ARG A 358 -10.18 -10.40 -4.83
C ARG A 358 -9.83 -11.31 -3.65
N GLU A 359 -9.06 -10.83 -2.69
CA GLU A 359 -8.71 -11.58 -1.49
C GLU A 359 -9.75 -11.41 -0.38
N PHE A 360 -10.69 -10.47 -0.54
CA PHE A 360 -11.69 -10.21 0.48
C PHE A 360 -12.59 -11.43 0.70
N SER A 361 -12.80 -11.77 1.97
CA SER A 361 -13.74 -12.81 2.38
C SER A 361 -15.17 -12.52 1.92
N ALA A 362 -16.00 -13.56 1.79
CA ALA A 362 -17.41 -13.39 1.42
C ALA A 362 -18.18 -12.46 2.38
N ALA A 363 -17.86 -12.53 3.67
CA ALA A 363 -18.44 -11.66 4.70
C ALA A 363 -18.06 -10.19 4.49
N ARG A 364 -16.75 -9.91 4.33
CA ARG A 364 -16.22 -8.56 4.02
C ARG A 364 -16.89 -8.02 2.75
N ARG A 365 -16.96 -8.83 1.68
CA ARG A 365 -17.61 -8.41 0.43
C ARG A 365 -19.08 -8.05 0.61
N SER A 366 -19.83 -8.86 1.36
CA SER A 366 -21.25 -8.60 1.65
C SER A 366 -21.46 -7.30 2.41
N LEU A 367 -20.62 -7.00 3.39
CA LEU A 367 -20.67 -5.77 4.19
C LEU A 367 -20.47 -4.53 3.31
N PHE A 368 -19.35 -4.49 2.57
CA PHE A 368 -19.04 -3.39 1.64
C PHE A 368 -20.14 -3.23 0.57
N GLN A 369 -20.65 -4.32 0.00
CA GLN A 369 -21.72 -4.26 -1.01
C GLN A 369 -23.00 -3.61 -0.45
N LYS A 370 -23.39 -3.94 0.79
CA LYS A 370 -24.55 -3.33 1.45
C LYS A 370 -24.34 -1.83 1.65
N TRP A 371 -23.16 -1.42 2.12
CA TRP A 371 -22.80 -0.02 2.30
C TRP A 371 -22.74 0.73 0.97
N PHE A 372 -22.08 0.19 -0.06
CA PHE A 372 -22.06 0.77 -1.41
C PHE A 372 -23.47 0.98 -1.98
N THR A 373 -24.35 0.00 -1.79
CA THR A 373 -25.74 0.10 -2.24
C THR A 373 -26.48 1.23 -1.53
N SER A 374 -26.20 1.48 -0.25
CA SER A 374 -26.76 2.61 0.50
C SER A 374 -26.26 3.97 -0.01
N CYS A 375 -24.95 4.09 -0.29
CA CYS A 375 -24.35 5.30 -0.84
C CYS A 375 -24.88 5.61 -2.26
N LEU A 376 -25.01 4.58 -3.10
CA LEU A 376 -25.58 4.70 -4.45
C LEU A 376 -27.06 5.14 -4.44
N LYS A 377 -27.80 4.89 -3.36
CA LYS A 377 -29.17 5.41 -3.17
C LYS A 377 -29.21 6.87 -2.68
N GLY A 378 -28.05 7.47 -2.39
CA GLY A 378 -27.96 8.80 -1.80
C GLY A 378 -28.22 8.85 -0.30
N SER A 379 -28.30 7.69 0.37
CA SER A 379 -28.55 7.56 1.81
C SER A 379 -27.53 6.61 2.44
N PRO A 380 -26.28 7.03 2.67
CA PRO A 380 -25.25 6.21 3.29
C PRO A 380 -25.72 5.62 4.63
N ASP A 381 -25.56 4.31 4.79
CA ASP A 381 -25.94 3.58 6.00
C ASP A 381 -24.91 3.81 7.10
N ARG A 382 -25.13 4.86 7.89
CA ARG A 382 -24.30 5.24 9.04
C ARG A 382 -24.19 4.14 10.11
N GLY A 383 -25.15 3.22 10.16
CA GLY A 383 -25.10 2.10 11.11
C GLY A 383 -24.06 1.04 10.76
N LYS A 384 -23.71 0.91 9.46
CA LYS A 384 -22.67 -0.04 8.98
C LYS A 384 -21.29 0.58 8.86
N GLU A 385 -21.22 1.90 8.90
CA GLU A 385 -19.97 2.64 8.70
C GLU A 385 -18.84 2.24 9.68
N PRO A 386 -19.09 2.01 10.98
CA PRO A 386 -18.05 1.55 11.90
C PRO A 386 -17.47 0.16 11.52
N GLU A 387 -18.33 -0.76 11.07
CA GLU A 387 -17.89 -2.09 10.63
C GLU A 387 -17.12 -2.00 9.31
N VAL A 388 -17.58 -1.17 8.37
CA VAL A 388 -16.89 -0.93 7.09
C VAL A 388 -15.53 -0.29 7.33
N PHE A 389 -15.45 0.67 8.25
CA PHE A 389 -14.21 1.33 8.64
C PHE A 389 -13.22 0.31 9.24
N ALA A 390 -13.65 -0.53 10.19
CA ALA A 390 -12.80 -1.55 10.79
C ALA A 390 -12.26 -2.55 9.76
N GLU A 391 -13.11 -3.02 8.83
CA GLU A 391 -12.68 -3.91 7.75
C GLU A 391 -11.75 -3.22 6.74
N LEU A 392 -11.91 -1.91 6.53
CA LEU A 392 -11.01 -1.12 5.69
C LEU A 392 -9.64 -0.95 6.35
N VAL A 393 -9.58 -0.64 7.66
CA VAL A 393 -8.33 -0.59 8.43
C VAL A 393 -7.60 -1.94 8.35
N ALA A 394 -8.32 -3.05 8.54
CA ALA A 394 -7.75 -4.39 8.41
C ALA A 394 -7.19 -4.64 7.00
N ALA A 395 -7.95 -4.33 5.95
CA ALA A 395 -7.51 -4.49 4.56
C ALA A 395 -6.27 -3.64 4.20
N LEU A 396 -6.12 -2.47 4.82
CA LEU A 396 -4.93 -1.63 4.65
C LEU A 396 -3.71 -2.24 5.34
N GLY A 397 -3.87 -2.83 6.53
CA GLY A 397 -2.80 -3.49 7.28
C GLY A 397 -2.35 -4.83 6.69
N ASP A 398 -3.25 -5.59 6.05
CA ASP A 398 -2.93 -6.88 5.42
C ASP A 398 -1.83 -6.77 4.34
N GLY A 399 -1.63 -5.59 3.75
CA GLY A 399 -0.67 -5.35 2.66
C GLY A 399 0.79 -5.12 3.09
N ASP A 400 1.06 -4.98 4.39
CA ASP A 400 2.41 -4.80 4.94
C ASP A 400 3.10 -6.13 5.32
N SER A 401 2.37 -7.26 5.26
CA SER A 401 2.82 -8.55 5.79
C SER A 401 3.62 -9.43 4.80
N GLU A 402 3.83 -8.97 3.57
CA GLU A 402 4.71 -9.60 2.56
C GLU A 402 6.01 -8.81 2.40
#